data_AF-A0A954ZVC1-F1
#
_entry.id   AF-A0A954ZVC1-F1
#
_cell.length_a   1.000
_cell.length_b   1.000
_cell.length_c   1.000
_cell.angle_alpha   90.00
_cell.angle_beta   90.00
_cell.angle_gamma   90.00
#
_symmetry.space_group_name_H-M   'P 1'
#
loop_
_entity.id
_entity.type
_entity.pdbx_description
1 polymer ?
#
loop_
_entity_poly.entity_id
_entity_poly.type
_entity_poly.pdbx_seq_one_letter_code
_entity_poly.pdbx_strand_id
1 'polypeptide(L)'
;MLIGLTDTRGKLQYINAVYVKSVQPKGATCVVEVSGRTTKLKVKMPAEQVVELVNAAMPSSIEAILAAEDQIQADQAAAAAAAAAAG
;
A
#
# COMPACT_ATOMS: atom_id res chain seq x y z
N MET A 1 7.02 1.20 3.88
CA MET A 1 7.92 1.94 2.95
C MET A 1 7.06 2.65 1.90
N LEU A 2 7.35 3.90 1.55
CA LEU A 2 6.58 4.66 0.55
C LEU A 2 7.33 4.69 -0.78
N ILE A 3 6.64 4.42 -1.89
CA ILE A 3 7.17 4.55 -3.25
C ILE A 3 6.68 5.85 -3.89
N GLY A 4 7.58 6.57 -4.54
CA GLY A 4 7.26 7.77 -5.30
C GLY A 4 6.95 7.43 -6.75
N LEU A 5 5.72 7.70 -7.19
CA LEU A 5 5.28 7.48 -8.57
C LEU A 5 4.90 8.81 -9.21
N THR A 6 5.34 9.04 -10.45
CA THR A 6 5.02 10.28 -11.16
C THR A 6 3.75 10.10 -11.99
N ASP A 7 2.71 10.85 -11.64
CA ASP A 7 1.45 10.84 -12.40
C ASP A 7 1.69 11.34 -13.84
N THR A 8 0.81 10.95 -14.76
CA THR A 8 0.68 11.56 -16.10
C THR A 8 0.61 13.09 -16.12
N ARG A 9 0.21 13.71 -15.01
CA ARG A 9 0.21 15.18 -14.82
C ARG A 9 1.54 15.76 -14.32
N GLY A 10 2.58 14.95 -14.20
CA GLY A 10 3.91 15.35 -13.71
C GLY A 10 3.99 15.56 -12.20
N LYS A 11 2.97 15.14 -11.45
CA LYS A 11 2.97 15.24 -9.98
C LYS A 11 3.58 13.99 -9.37
N LEU A 12 4.51 14.18 -8.43
CA LEU A 12 5.04 13.08 -7.63
C LEU A 12 4.01 12.70 -6.56
N GLN A 13 3.66 11.41 -6.51
CA GLN A 13 2.68 10.85 -5.61
C GLN A 13 3.34 9.74 -4.81
N TYR A 14 3.32 9.88 -3.49
CA TYR A 14 3.82 8.84 -2.60
C TYR A 14 2.67 7.89 -2.26
N ILE A 15 2.87 6.59 -2.52
CA ILE A 15 1.94 5.54 -2.14
C ILE A 15 2.67 4.46 -1.35
N ASN A 16 1.97 3.80 -0.43
CA ASN A 16 2.54 2.66 0.29
C ASN A 16 2.45 1.42 -0.60
N ALA A 17 3.58 0.75 -0.84
CA ALA A 17 3.66 -0.45 -1.67
C ALA A 17 2.74 -1.58 -1.15
N VAL A 18 2.55 -1.67 0.16
CA VAL A 18 1.68 -2.67 0.82
C VAL A 18 0.21 -2.55 0.37
N TYR A 19 -0.23 -1.35 0.00
CA TYR A 19 -1.61 -1.13 -0.44
C TYR A 19 -1.77 -1.20 -1.96
N VAL A 20 -0.73 -1.51 -2.74
CA VAL A 20 -0.86 -1.69 -4.18
C VAL A 20 -1.55 -3.01 -4.47
N LYS A 21 -2.73 -2.95 -5.08
CA LYS A 21 -3.55 -4.12 -5.40
C LYS A 21 -3.26 -4.66 -6.80
N SER A 22 -3.09 -3.78 -7.77
CA SER A 22 -2.74 -4.18 -9.14
C SER A 22 -2.02 -3.05 -9.88
N VAL A 23 -1.17 -3.45 -10.83
CA VAL A 23 -0.54 -2.56 -11.81
C VAL A 23 -0.97 -3.03 -13.20
N GLN A 24 -1.70 -2.19 -13.92
CA GLN A 24 -2.22 -2.50 -15.24
C GLN A 24 -1.42 -1.72 -16.30
N PRO A 25 -0.75 -2.39 -17.25
CA PRO A 25 -0.06 -1.71 -18.34
C PRO A 25 -1.06 -1.04 -19.29
N LYS A 26 -0.74 0.17 -19.74
CA LYS A 26 -1.53 0.94 -20.71
C LYS A 26 -0.59 1.62 -21.71
N GLY A 27 0.00 0.81 -22.58
CA GLY A 27 1.01 1.25 -23.54
C GLY A 27 2.28 1.71 -22.82
N ALA A 28 2.73 2.94 -23.08
CA ALA A 28 3.90 3.55 -22.43
C ALA A 28 3.63 4.07 -21.00
N THR A 29 2.41 3.91 -20.51
CA THR A 29 1.98 4.32 -19.15
C THR A 29 1.39 3.14 -18.41
N CYS A 30 1.18 3.26 -17.10
CA CYS A 30 0.47 2.25 -16.34
C CYS A 30 -0.58 2.85 -15.41
N VAL A 31 -1.51 2.01 -14.98
CA VAL A 31 -2.54 2.36 -14.01
C VAL A 31 -2.28 1.54 -12.75
N VAL A 32 -2.11 2.23 -11.62
CA VAL A 32 -1.89 1.60 -10.31
C VAL A 32 -3.17 1.71 -9.50
N GLU A 33 -3.67 0.56 -9.05
CA GLU A 33 -4.80 0.46 -8.14
C GLU A 33 -4.29 0.31 -6.71
N VAL A 34 -4.72 1.21 -5.83
CA VAL A 34 -4.31 1.24 -4.42
C VAL A 34 -5.53 0.95 -3.55
N SER A 35 -5.45 -0.09 -2.73
CA SER A 35 -6.46 -0.44 -1.73
C SER A 35 -6.70 0.74 -0.78
N GLY A 36 -7.97 1.07 -0.53
CA GLY A 36 -8.36 2.23 0.28
C GLY A 36 -8.48 3.55 -0.48
N ARG A 37 -8.10 3.61 -1.78
CA ARG A 37 -8.41 4.74 -2.66
C ARG A 37 -9.44 4.36 -3.72
N THR A 38 -10.49 5.17 -3.85
CA THR A 38 -11.53 4.98 -4.88
C THR A 38 -11.00 5.25 -6.29
N THR A 39 -9.93 6.05 -6.42
CA THR A 39 -9.40 6.49 -7.72
C THR A 39 -8.10 5.76 -8.08
N LYS A 40 -8.03 5.24 -9.30
CA LYS A 40 -6.81 4.62 -9.84
C LYS A 40 -5.79 5.69 -10.25
N LEU A 41 -4.52 5.46 -9.93
CA LEU A 41 -3.43 6.38 -10.25
C LEU A 41 -2.91 6.10 -11.66
N LYS A 42 -2.85 7.11 -12.54
CA LYS A 42 -2.25 6.98 -13.87
C LYS A 42 -0.81 7.45 -13.80
N VAL A 43 0.14 6.55 -14.02
CA VAL A 43 1.57 6.83 -13.85
C VAL A 43 2.23 6.90 -15.22
N LYS A 44 3.09 7.89 -15.42
CA LYS A 44 3.87 8.08 -16.65
C LYS A 44 5.15 7.23 -16.65
N MET A 45 5.03 6.00 -16.19
CA MET A 45 6.11 5.01 -16.15
C MET A 45 5.59 3.70 -16.73
N PRO A 46 6.47 2.88 -17.33
CA PRO A 46 6.09 1.54 -17.76
C PRO A 46 5.75 0.69 -16.52
N ALA A 47 4.81 -0.24 -16.70
CA ALA A 47 4.34 -1.09 -15.61
C ALA A 47 5.49 -1.89 -14.96
N GLU A 48 6.47 -2.34 -15.74
CA GLU A 48 7.63 -3.11 -15.26
C GLU A 48 8.44 -2.35 -14.22
N GLN A 49 8.76 -1.08 -14.48
CA GLN A 49 9.48 -0.24 -13.52
C GLN A 49 8.69 -0.01 -12.24
N VAL A 50 7.36 0.16 -12.36
CA VAL A 50 6.49 0.33 -11.19
C VAL A 50 6.44 -0.94 -10.35
N VAL A 51 6.37 -2.11 -10.98
CA VAL A 51 6.39 -3.41 -10.29
C VAL A 51 7.74 -3.64 -9.59
N GLU A 52 8.85 -3.28 -10.24
CA GLU A 52 10.19 -3.39 -9.65
C GLU A 52 10.31 -2.52 -8.39
N LEU A 53 9.83 -1.27 -8.45
CA LEU A 53 9.77 -0.37 -7.29
C LEU A 53 8.86 -0.90 -6.18
N VAL A 54 7.70 -1.45 -6.53
CA VAL A 54 6.78 -2.06 -5.56
C VAL A 54 7.44 -3.25 -4.88
N ASN A 55 8.10 -4.14 -5.62
CA ASN A 55 8.78 -5.31 -5.08
C ASN A 55 9.98 -4.92 -4.21
N ALA A 56 10.77 -3.92 -4.62
CA ALA A 56 11.89 -3.41 -3.83
C ALA A 56 11.44 -2.73 -2.53
N ALA A 57 10.24 -2.14 -2.52
CA ALA A 57 9.66 -1.47 -1.36
C ALA A 57 8.74 -2.37 -0.52
N MET A 58 8.40 -3.56 -1.00
CA MET A 58 7.73 -4.56 -0.18
C MET A 58 8.72 -5.04 0.87
N PRO A 59 8.39 -4.93 2.17
CA PRO A 59 9.19 -5.59 3.19
C PRO A 59 9.19 -7.09 2.88
N SER A 60 10.39 -7.70 2.86
CA SER A 60 10.55 -9.15 2.81
C SER A 60 9.54 -9.76 3.77
N SER A 61 8.72 -10.70 3.29
CA SER A 61 7.45 -11.13 3.90
C SER A 61 7.49 -11.56 5.38
N ILE A 62 8.66 -11.60 5.99
CA ILE A 62 8.91 -11.85 7.41
C ILE A 62 8.58 -10.61 8.27
N GLU A 63 8.88 -9.38 7.84
CA GLU A 63 8.58 -8.16 8.64
C GLU A 63 7.12 -7.69 8.51
N ALA A 64 6.46 -7.99 7.38
CA ALA A 64 5.07 -7.60 7.13
C ALA A 64 4.06 -8.34 8.03
N ILE A 65 4.36 -9.61 8.37
CA ILE A 65 3.54 -10.42 9.28
C ILE A 65 3.61 -9.83 10.70
N LEU A 66 4.82 -9.45 11.14
CA LEU A 66 5.04 -8.91 12.48
C LEU A 66 4.28 -7.59 12.72
N ALA A 67 4.22 -6.71 11.72
CA ALA A 67 3.50 -5.43 11.83
C ALA A 67 1.97 -5.58 11.76
N ALA A 68 1.45 -6.63 11.10
CA ALA A 68 0.03 -6.93 11.06
C ALA A 68 -0.46 -7.57 12.38
N GLU A 69 0.38 -8.37 13.04
CA GLU A 69 0.09 -8.93 14.37
C GLU A 69 0.01 -7.85 15.44
N ASP A 70 0.87 -6.82 15.39
CA ASP A 70 0.84 -5.70 16.34
C ASP A 70 -0.49 -4.89 16.27
N GLN A 71 -1.01 -4.66 15.05
CA GLN A 71 -2.32 -4.02 14.88
C GLN A 71 -3.49 -4.87 15.38
N ILE A 72 -3.42 -6.20 15.22
CA ILE A 72 -4.46 -7.11 15.72
C ILE A 72 -4.44 -7.20 17.25
N GLN A 73 -3.26 -7.22 17.87
CA GLN A 73 -3.15 -7.22 19.33
C GLN A 73 -3.62 -5.89 19.95
N ALA A 74 -3.34 -4.75 19.32
CA ALA A 74 -3.80 -3.46 19.81
C ALA A 74 -5.34 -3.35 19.81
N ASP A 75 -6.01 -3.87 18.76
CA ASP A 75 -7.47 -3.87 18.66
C ASP A 75 -8.11 -4.81 19.70
N GLN A 76 -7.54 -6.02 19.91
CA GLN A 76 -8.01 -6.93 20.94
C GLN A 76 -7.82 -6.40 22.36
N ALA A 77 -6.71 -5.72 22.64
CA ALA A 77 -6.46 -5.10 23.94
C ALA A 77 -7.45 -3.96 24.24
N ALA A 78 -7.77 -3.14 23.24
CA ALA A 78 -8.77 -2.08 23.38
C ALA A 78 -10.18 -2.65 23.60
N ALA A 79 -10.55 -3.73 22.90
CA ALA A 79 -11.83 -4.41 23.08
C ALA A 79 -11.96 -5.07 24.47
N ALA A 80 -10.89 -5.67 25.00
CA ALA A 80 -10.88 -6.26 26.33
C ALA A 80 -10.98 -5.19 27.44
N ALA A 81 -10.33 -4.03 27.27
CA ALA A 81 -10.43 -2.93 28.22
C ALA A 81 -11.84 -2.29 28.26
N ALA A 82 -12.50 -2.19 27.10
CA ALA A 82 -13.88 -1.70 27.03
C ALA A 82 -14.88 -2.67 27.69
N ALA A 83 -14.66 -3.98 27.58
CA ALA A 83 -15.49 -4.99 28.25
C ALA A 83 -15.29 -5.00 29.78
N ALA A 84 -14.09 -4.69 30.27
CA ALA A 84 -13.79 -4.65 31.71
C ALA A 84 -14.26 -3.36 32.41
N ALA A 85 -14.46 -2.26 31.67
CA ALA A 85 -14.98 -1.01 32.23
C ALA A 85 -16.52 -0.92 32.27
N ALA A 86 -17.22 -1.89 31.67
CA ALA A 86 -18.68 -1.94 31.58
C ALA A 86 -19.33 -3.03 32.45
N GLY A 87 -18.56 -3.72 33.30
CA GLY A 87 -19.02 -4.69 34.30
C GLY A 87 -18.65 -4.27 35.71
#